data_AF-A0A5C9CWB4-F1
#
_entry.id   AF-A0A5C9CWB4-F1
#
_cell.length_a   1.000
_cell.length_b   1.000
_cell.length_c   1.000
_cell.angle_alpha   90.00
_cell.angle_beta   90.00
_cell.angle_gamma   90.00
#
_symmetry.space_group_name_H-M   'P 1'
#
loop_
_entity.id
_entity.type
_entity.pdbx_description
1 polymer ?
#
loop_
_entity_poly.entity_id
_entity_poly.type
_entity_poly.pdbx_seq_one_letter_code
_entity_poly.pdbx_strand_id
1 'polypeptide(L)'
;EYSIPYYMGAAGVAVNKSKVPEYEKSWSIFSRKDLAGKMIMLDDMREVMGDALAYLGYSVNTVDDAQITAAKNLINNEWKPNLLKFDAEAFAKNFASGEVWVAQGYAESIFAEVDQSKWGEVDFFIPKEGGPSYIDSMVILKDSKNKDLAMKFIDFIHKPEIYAEFCDAFGFPATANSAARALKKGPEFYSAESLAPCELKKDVGVALEKYNAAWQEIKVGK
;
A
#
# COMPACT_ATOMS: atom_id res chain seq x y z
N GLU A 1 7.72 11.22 19.48
CA GLU A 1 8.82 11.69 20.34
C GLU A 1 10.19 11.21 19.88
N TYR A 2 10.34 9.93 19.50
CA TYR A 2 11.63 9.34 19.06
C TYR A 2 11.86 9.26 17.54
N SER A 3 10.96 9.84 16.75
CA SER A 3 10.97 9.67 15.29
C SER A 3 10.54 10.95 14.59
N ILE A 4 11.03 11.13 13.36
CA ILE A 4 10.65 12.21 12.45
C ILE A 4 10.02 11.58 11.20
N PRO A 5 8.83 12.01 10.76
CA PRO A 5 8.19 11.48 9.54
C PRO A 5 9.13 11.54 8.33
N TYR A 6 9.31 10.44 7.63
CA TYR A 6 10.03 10.39 6.36
C TYR A 6 9.05 10.50 5.19
N TYR A 7 8.06 9.61 5.16
CA TYR A 7 7.04 9.60 4.11
C TYR A 7 5.76 8.97 4.64
N MET A 8 4.61 9.46 4.17
CA MET A 8 3.31 8.86 4.42
C MET A 8 2.66 8.50 3.09
N GLY A 9 2.16 7.27 2.98
CA GLY A 9 1.52 6.76 1.78
C GLY A 9 0.52 5.66 2.10
N ALA A 10 0.03 4.99 1.06
CA ALA A 10 -0.77 3.79 1.18
C ALA A 10 -0.48 2.87 -0.01
N ALA A 11 -0.65 1.56 0.19
CA ALA A 11 -0.84 0.67 -0.94
C ALA A 11 -2.18 0.99 -1.61
N GLY A 12 -2.31 0.58 -2.87
CA GLY A 12 -3.54 0.71 -3.63
C GLY A 12 -3.69 -0.44 -4.60
N VAL A 13 -4.48 -0.23 -5.65
CA VAL A 13 -4.74 -1.19 -6.70
C VAL A 13 -4.29 -0.62 -8.04
N ALA A 14 -3.43 -1.35 -8.74
CA ALA A 14 -3.13 -1.13 -10.15
C ALA A 14 -4.00 -2.02 -11.02
N VAL A 15 -4.60 -1.45 -12.06
CA VAL A 15 -5.43 -2.16 -13.06
C VAL A 15 -4.90 -1.88 -14.45
N ASN A 16 -4.72 -2.93 -15.26
CA ASN A 16 -4.46 -2.81 -16.69
C ASN A 16 -5.79 -2.56 -17.43
N LYS A 17 -6.05 -1.30 -17.81
CA LYS A 17 -7.30 -0.86 -18.45
C LYS A 17 -7.58 -1.54 -19.80
N SER A 18 -6.55 -2.00 -20.50
CA SER A 18 -6.72 -2.71 -21.78
C SER A 18 -7.29 -4.13 -21.58
N LYS A 19 -7.07 -4.72 -20.39
CA LYS A 19 -7.50 -6.06 -20.03
C LYS A 19 -8.78 -6.06 -19.19
N VAL A 20 -8.96 -5.04 -18.36
CA VAL A 20 -10.12 -4.87 -17.49
C VAL A 20 -10.73 -3.48 -17.78
N PRO A 21 -11.62 -3.36 -18.79
CA PRO A 21 -12.15 -2.07 -19.19
C PRO A 21 -13.23 -1.53 -18.24
N GLU A 22 -13.89 -2.40 -17.47
CA GLU A 22 -14.96 -2.05 -16.54
C GLU A 22 -14.68 -2.62 -15.16
N TYR A 23 -14.54 -1.73 -14.17
CA TYR A 23 -14.30 -2.08 -12.78
C TYR A 23 -14.72 -0.92 -11.87
N GLU A 24 -14.99 -1.25 -10.62
CA GLU A 24 -15.19 -0.27 -9.56
C GLU A 24 -13.87 0.02 -8.86
N LYS A 25 -13.63 1.27 -8.45
CA LYS A 25 -12.46 1.65 -7.65
C LYS A 25 -12.67 1.27 -6.16
N SER A 26 -12.80 -0.03 -5.92
CA SER A 26 -13.15 -0.66 -4.64
C SER A 26 -12.32 -1.93 -4.43
N TRP A 27 -12.12 -2.32 -3.16
CA TRP A 27 -11.56 -3.64 -2.82
C TRP A 27 -12.41 -4.81 -3.36
N SER A 28 -13.68 -4.57 -3.72
CA SER A 28 -14.56 -5.57 -4.36
C SER A 28 -14.00 -6.13 -5.66
N ILE A 29 -13.02 -5.46 -6.30
CA ILE A 29 -12.34 -5.97 -7.49
C ILE A 29 -11.72 -7.35 -7.26
N PHE A 30 -11.20 -7.63 -6.06
CA PHE A 30 -10.60 -8.93 -5.74
C PHE A 30 -11.64 -10.05 -5.61
N SER A 31 -12.93 -9.73 -5.55
CA SER A 31 -14.05 -10.69 -5.62
C SER A 31 -14.50 -11.03 -7.05
N ARG A 32 -13.89 -10.42 -8.08
CA ARG A 32 -14.25 -10.66 -9.50
C ARG A 32 -13.83 -12.05 -9.97
N LYS A 33 -14.80 -12.96 -10.09
CA LYS A 33 -14.57 -14.35 -10.53
C LYS A 33 -14.12 -14.48 -11.99
N ASP A 34 -14.47 -13.53 -12.85
CA ASP A 34 -14.01 -13.48 -14.23
C ASP A 34 -12.53 -13.05 -14.34
N LEU A 35 -11.95 -12.50 -13.26
CA LEU A 35 -10.53 -12.17 -13.15
C LEU A 35 -9.74 -13.24 -12.38
N ALA A 36 -10.34 -14.41 -12.11
CA ALA A 36 -9.69 -15.47 -11.34
C ALA A 36 -8.34 -15.90 -11.95
N GLY A 37 -7.30 -15.93 -11.12
CA GLY A 37 -5.92 -16.23 -11.54
C GLY A 37 -5.22 -15.08 -12.28
N LYS A 38 -5.86 -13.90 -12.40
CA LYS A 38 -5.31 -12.67 -13.01
C LYS A 38 -5.13 -11.54 -12.01
N MET A 39 -5.14 -11.85 -10.71
CA MET A 39 -5.00 -10.87 -9.65
C MET A 39 -3.93 -11.28 -8.65
N ILE A 40 -3.20 -10.32 -8.10
CA ILE A 40 -2.28 -10.52 -6.97
C ILE A 40 -2.67 -9.56 -5.85
N MET A 41 -2.56 -10.05 -4.61
CA MET A 41 -2.49 -9.23 -3.42
C MET A 41 -1.10 -9.34 -2.80
N LEU A 42 -0.67 -8.33 -2.03
CA LEU A 42 0.61 -8.35 -1.33
C LEU A 42 0.69 -9.51 -0.34
N ASP A 43 1.87 -10.07 -0.16
CA ASP A 43 2.13 -10.99 0.96
C ASP A 43 2.46 -10.21 2.25
N ASP A 44 1.54 -9.30 2.62
CA ASP A 44 1.62 -8.50 3.84
C ASP A 44 0.31 -8.61 4.62
N MET A 45 0.42 -9.17 5.82
CA MET A 45 -0.70 -9.40 6.71
C MET A 45 -1.49 -8.13 7.05
N ARG A 46 -0.80 -7.03 7.39
CA ARG A 46 -1.47 -5.80 7.86
C ARG A 46 -2.06 -5.01 6.70
N GLU A 47 -1.50 -5.15 5.50
CA GLU A 47 -2.10 -4.65 4.26
C GLU A 47 -3.39 -5.41 3.95
N VAL A 48 -3.32 -6.72 3.67
CA VAL A 48 -4.48 -7.49 3.18
C VAL A 48 -5.61 -7.58 4.22
N MET A 49 -5.29 -7.80 5.49
CA MET A 49 -6.31 -7.76 6.55
C MET A 49 -6.88 -6.35 6.73
N GLY A 50 -6.05 -5.32 6.60
CA GLY A 50 -6.46 -3.92 6.67
C GLY A 50 -7.46 -3.55 5.57
N ASP A 51 -7.20 -3.98 4.34
CA ASP A 51 -8.09 -3.77 3.18
C ASP A 51 -9.44 -4.45 3.40
N ALA A 52 -9.44 -5.69 3.88
CA ALA A 52 -10.67 -6.42 4.19
C ALA A 52 -11.46 -5.77 5.33
N LEU A 53 -10.78 -5.28 6.37
CA LEU A 53 -11.40 -4.55 7.47
C LEU A 53 -12.03 -3.24 6.97
N ALA A 54 -11.28 -2.45 6.19
CA ALA A 54 -11.78 -1.20 5.62
C ALA A 54 -12.98 -1.43 4.70
N TYR A 55 -12.93 -2.45 3.84
CA TYR A 55 -14.04 -2.83 2.98
C TYR A 55 -15.30 -3.21 3.76
N LEU A 56 -15.15 -3.84 4.93
CA LEU A 56 -16.25 -4.18 5.83
C LEU A 56 -16.70 -3.01 6.74
N GLY A 57 -16.07 -1.84 6.63
CA GLY A 57 -16.37 -0.66 7.45
C GLY A 57 -15.78 -0.69 8.86
N TYR A 58 -14.77 -1.53 9.10
CA TYR A 58 -14.06 -1.64 10.36
C TYR A 58 -12.74 -0.87 10.34
N SER A 59 -12.19 -0.60 11.54
CA SER A 59 -10.85 -0.03 11.66
C SER A 59 -9.80 -1.04 11.21
N VAL A 60 -8.76 -0.57 10.50
CA VAL A 60 -7.59 -1.38 10.07
C VAL A 60 -6.70 -1.79 11.26
N ASN A 61 -7.01 -1.24 12.45
CA ASN A 61 -6.32 -1.47 13.71
C ASN A 61 -7.22 -2.13 14.76
N THR A 62 -8.36 -2.72 14.36
CA THR A 62 -9.27 -3.34 15.31
C THR A 62 -8.60 -4.44 16.14
N VAL A 63 -9.06 -4.59 17.38
CA VAL A 63 -8.65 -5.69 18.29
C VAL A 63 -9.81 -6.64 18.61
N ASP A 64 -10.96 -6.42 17.96
CA ASP A 64 -12.17 -7.21 18.08
C ASP A 64 -12.07 -8.52 17.28
N ASP A 65 -12.31 -9.65 17.94
CA ASP A 65 -12.16 -10.98 17.35
C ASP A 65 -13.16 -11.27 16.24
N ALA A 66 -14.39 -10.75 16.35
CA ALA A 66 -15.42 -10.94 15.34
C ALA A 66 -15.08 -10.16 14.07
N GLN A 67 -14.54 -8.94 14.19
CA GLN A 67 -14.11 -8.14 13.05
C GLN A 67 -12.91 -8.76 12.33
N ILE A 68 -11.89 -9.22 13.07
CA ILE A 68 -10.74 -9.93 12.50
C ILE A 68 -11.19 -11.22 11.80
N THR A 69 -12.11 -11.97 12.41
CA THR A 69 -12.66 -13.20 11.82
C THR A 69 -13.45 -12.89 10.55
N ALA A 70 -14.25 -11.81 10.54
CA ALA A 70 -15.01 -11.40 9.36
C ALA A 70 -14.08 -11.01 8.19
N ALA A 71 -13.02 -10.25 8.46
CA ALA A 71 -12.01 -9.91 7.45
C ALA A 71 -11.32 -11.18 6.90
N LYS A 72 -10.90 -12.09 7.77
CA LYS A 72 -10.32 -13.39 7.38
C LYS A 72 -11.26 -14.17 6.45
N ASN A 73 -12.54 -14.26 6.82
CA ASN A 73 -13.54 -15.00 6.05
C ASN A 73 -13.79 -14.37 4.69
N LEU A 74 -13.85 -13.03 4.60
CA LEU A 74 -13.94 -12.33 3.33
C LEU A 74 -12.75 -12.68 2.43
N ILE A 75 -11.53 -12.59 2.97
CA ILE A 75 -10.32 -12.90 2.21
C ILE A 75 -10.35 -14.36 1.72
N ASN A 76 -10.63 -15.33 2.60
CA ASN A 76 -10.61 -16.74 2.24
C ASN A 76 -11.70 -17.14 1.24
N ASN A 77 -12.90 -16.58 1.37
CA ASN A 77 -14.06 -17.05 0.63
C ASN A 77 -14.31 -16.25 -0.66
N GLU A 78 -13.96 -14.96 -0.66
CA GLU A 78 -14.31 -14.06 -1.76
C GLU A 78 -13.08 -13.56 -2.53
N TRP A 79 -11.93 -13.33 -1.88
CA TRP A 79 -10.76 -12.73 -2.56
C TRP A 79 -9.75 -13.77 -3.02
N LYS A 80 -9.18 -14.52 -2.06
CA LYS A 80 -8.16 -15.54 -2.26
C LYS A 80 -8.48 -16.52 -3.40
N PRO A 81 -9.72 -17.02 -3.59
CA PRO A 81 -10.03 -17.95 -4.69
C PRO A 81 -9.81 -17.36 -6.08
N ASN A 82 -9.79 -16.03 -6.22
CA ASN A 82 -9.57 -15.34 -7.48
C ASN A 82 -8.11 -14.89 -7.67
N LEU A 83 -7.26 -15.00 -6.64
CA LEU A 83 -5.86 -14.59 -6.73
C LEU A 83 -5.02 -15.66 -7.42
N LEU A 84 -4.03 -15.23 -8.18
CA LEU A 84 -2.93 -16.09 -8.62
C LEU A 84 -2.11 -16.55 -7.41
N LYS A 85 -1.78 -15.59 -6.52
CA LYS A 85 -1.05 -15.78 -5.27
C LYS A 85 -1.03 -14.49 -4.45
N PHE A 86 -0.57 -14.61 -3.21
CA PHE A 86 -0.01 -13.49 -2.46
C PHE A 86 1.48 -13.34 -2.82
N ASP A 87 1.95 -12.12 -3.09
CA ASP A 87 3.33 -11.85 -3.52
C ASP A 87 3.82 -10.50 -3.01
N ALA A 88 4.95 -10.47 -2.31
CA ALA A 88 5.58 -9.25 -1.80
C ALA A 88 6.77 -8.75 -2.65
N GLU A 89 7.25 -9.56 -3.60
CA GLU A 89 8.51 -9.27 -4.31
C GLU A 89 8.28 -9.02 -5.81
N ALA A 90 7.49 -9.87 -6.46
CA ALA A 90 7.32 -9.86 -7.91
C ALA A 90 5.96 -9.33 -8.37
N PHE A 91 5.12 -8.80 -7.48
CA PHE A 91 3.78 -8.29 -7.84
C PHE A 91 3.84 -7.26 -8.99
N ALA A 92 4.78 -6.32 -8.93
CA ALA A 92 4.92 -5.28 -9.95
C ALA A 92 5.43 -5.83 -11.28
N LYS A 93 6.41 -6.73 -11.24
CA LYS A 93 6.92 -7.42 -12.43
C LYS A 93 5.84 -8.29 -13.10
N ASN A 94 5.04 -9.01 -12.32
CA ASN A 94 3.94 -9.83 -12.83
C ASN A 94 2.83 -8.96 -13.45
N PHE A 95 2.59 -7.77 -12.90
CA PHE A 95 1.67 -6.79 -13.48
C PHE A 95 2.24 -6.22 -14.80
N ALA A 96 3.50 -5.81 -14.81
CA ALA A 96 4.16 -5.24 -15.99
C ALA A 96 4.30 -6.24 -17.15
N SER A 97 4.50 -7.53 -16.85
CA SER A 97 4.54 -8.59 -17.86
C SER A 97 3.14 -8.94 -18.42
N GLY A 98 2.07 -8.52 -17.75
CA GLY A 98 0.69 -8.88 -18.07
C GLY A 98 0.28 -10.29 -17.62
N GLU A 99 1.09 -10.95 -16.79
CA GLU A 99 0.74 -12.21 -16.13
C GLU A 99 -0.52 -12.04 -15.26
N VAL A 100 -0.55 -10.94 -14.50
CA VAL A 100 -1.74 -10.44 -13.80
C VAL A 100 -2.20 -9.10 -14.37
N TRP A 101 -3.48 -8.81 -14.22
CA TRP A 101 -4.13 -7.60 -14.73
C TRP A 101 -4.56 -6.64 -13.62
N VAL A 102 -4.65 -7.15 -12.40
CA VAL A 102 -4.93 -6.38 -11.19
C VAL A 102 -3.89 -6.74 -10.13
N ALA A 103 -3.30 -5.75 -9.49
CA ALA A 103 -2.35 -5.97 -8.41
C ALA A 103 -2.62 -4.99 -7.26
N GLN A 104 -2.76 -5.51 -6.04
CA GLN A 104 -2.53 -4.70 -4.85
C GLN A 104 -1.03 -4.41 -4.77
N GLY A 105 -0.65 -3.17 -4.45
CA GLY A 105 0.75 -2.81 -4.30
C GLY A 105 0.97 -1.32 -4.18
N TYR A 106 2.25 -0.95 -4.15
CA TYR A 106 2.67 0.44 -4.11
C TYR A 106 2.84 1.02 -5.51
N ALA A 107 2.38 2.25 -5.73
CA ALA A 107 2.36 2.87 -7.04
C ALA A 107 3.75 2.95 -7.68
N GLU A 108 4.73 3.42 -6.91
CA GLU A 108 6.12 3.58 -7.35
C GLU A 108 6.73 2.25 -7.81
N SER A 109 6.37 1.13 -7.18
CA SER A 109 6.84 -0.19 -7.60
C SER A 109 6.22 -0.61 -8.93
N ILE A 110 4.91 -0.38 -9.11
CA ILE A 110 4.20 -0.66 -10.37
C ILE A 110 4.79 0.17 -11.51
N PHE A 111 4.91 1.49 -11.32
CA PHE A 111 5.36 2.40 -12.37
C PHE A 111 6.87 2.32 -12.65
N ALA A 112 7.68 1.80 -11.72
CA ALA A 112 9.09 1.49 -11.97
C ALA A 112 9.28 0.27 -12.89
N GLU A 113 8.39 -0.72 -12.83
CA GLU A 113 8.45 -1.93 -13.66
C GLU A 113 7.73 -1.77 -15.01
N VAL A 114 6.69 -0.94 -15.07
CA VAL A 114 5.93 -0.68 -16.31
C VAL A 114 6.67 0.35 -17.17
N ASP A 115 6.91 -0.01 -18.44
CA ASP A 115 7.46 0.91 -19.44
C ASP A 115 6.66 2.22 -19.50
N GLN A 116 7.35 3.36 -19.48
CA GLN A 116 6.72 4.68 -19.45
C GLN A 116 5.73 4.92 -20.60
N SER A 117 5.95 4.34 -21.77
CA SER A 117 5.02 4.43 -22.90
C SER A 117 3.65 3.78 -22.62
N LYS A 118 3.58 2.87 -21.65
CA LYS A 118 2.38 2.15 -21.23
C LYS A 118 1.75 2.68 -19.93
N TRP A 119 2.31 3.73 -19.32
CA TRP A 119 1.73 4.31 -18.11
C TRP A 119 0.27 4.74 -18.31
N GLY A 120 -0.09 5.18 -19.50
CA GLY A 120 -1.47 5.53 -19.86
C GLY A 120 -2.45 4.34 -19.83
N GLU A 121 -1.98 3.09 -19.84
CA GLU A 121 -2.79 1.88 -19.74
C GLU A 121 -3.03 1.45 -18.28
N VAL A 122 -2.26 1.98 -17.34
CA VAL A 122 -2.37 1.67 -15.91
C VAL A 122 -3.34 2.65 -15.25
N ASP A 123 -4.29 2.14 -14.49
CA ASP A 123 -5.04 2.91 -13.51
C ASP A 123 -4.59 2.48 -12.12
N PHE A 124 -3.91 3.37 -11.41
CA PHE A 124 -3.60 3.18 -10.01
C PHE A 124 -4.58 4.00 -9.17
N PHE A 125 -5.16 3.39 -8.16
CA PHE A 125 -6.05 4.08 -7.22
C PHE A 125 -5.97 3.50 -5.82
N ILE A 126 -6.20 4.37 -4.83
CA ILE A 126 -6.56 3.94 -3.49
C ILE A 126 -8.08 3.72 -3.48
N PRO A 127 -8.58 2.54 -3.08
CA PRO A 127 -10.01 2.24 -3.07
C PRO A 127 -10.83 3.21 -2.23
N LYS A 128 -12.10 3.43 -2.63
CA LYS A 128 -12.99 4.42 -2.00
C LYS A 128 -13.30 4.13 -0.52
N GLU A 129 -13.22 2.86 -0.11
CA GLU A 129 -13.38 2.43 1.28
C GLU A 129 -12.18 2.83 2.15
N GLY A 130 -11.10 3.34 1.53
CA GLY A 130 -9.84 3.57 2.19
C GLY A 130 -9.05 2.28 2.33
N GLY A 131 -8.37 2.14 3.46
CA GLY A 131 -7.44 1.06 3.69
C GLY A 131 -6.31 1.48 4.62
N PRO A 132 -5.33 0.60 4.83
CA PRO A 132 -4.15 0.89 5.60
C PRO A 132 -3.26 1.92 4.89
N SER A 133 -3.10 3.09 5.51
CA SER A 133 -1.96 3.97 5.23
C SER A 133 -0.77 3.62 6.12
N TYR A 134 0.42 4.01 5.72
CA TYR A 134 1.66 3.86 6.49
C TYR A 134 2.37 5.20 6.65
N ILE A 135 3.18 5.29 7.70
CA ILE A 135 4.15 6.37 7.89
C ILE A 135 5.50 5.76 8.21
N ASP A 136 6.44 5.92 7.28
CA ASP A 136 7.83 5.62 7.56
C ASP A 136 8.44 6.80 8.27
N SER A 137 9.28 6.53 9.26
CA SER A 137 9.92 7.58 10.07
C SER A 137 11.41 7.33 10.24
N MET A 138 12.19 8.40 10.21
CA MET A 138 13.60 8.36 10.55
C MET A 138 13.75 8.29 12.07
N VAL A 139 14.60 7.38 12.53
CA VAL A 139 14.95 7.20 13.95
C VAL A 139 16.46 7.16 14.12
N ILE A 140 16.95 7.70 15.23
CA ILE A 140 18.37 7.58 15.61
C ILE A 140 18.49 6.48 16.66
N LEU A 141 19.21 5.41 16.30
CA LEU A 141 19.42 4.29 17.20
C LEU A 141 20.18 4.73 18.47
N LYS A 142 19.81 4.13 19.61
CA LYS A 142 20.40 4.41 20.92
C LYS A 142 21.93 4.39 20.89
N ASP A 143 22.50 3.40 20.19
CA ASP A 143 23.94 3.11 20.15
C ASP A 143 24.67 3.73 18.95
N SER A 144 24.00 4.57 18.16
CA SER A 144 24.63 5.28 17.03
C SER A 144 25.87 6.06 17.48
N LYS A 145 26.97 5.85 16.76
CA LYS A 145 28.26 6.52 17.02
C LYS A 145 28.36 7.91 16.38
N ASN A 146 27.40 8.25 15.50
CA ASN A 146 27.42 9.47 14.70
C ASN A 146 26.06 10.20 14.77
N LYS A 147 25.57 10.49 15.99
CA LYS A 147 24.26 11.12 16.20
C LYS A 147 24.14 12.50 15.54
N ASP A 148 25.21 13.29 15.59
CA ASP A 148 25.23 14.63 14.97
C ASP A 148 25.11 14.56 13.45
N LEU A 149 25.77 13.59 12.80
CA LEU A 149 25.64 13.40 11.35
C LEU A 149 24.26 12.86 10.98
N ALA A 150 23.68 11.96 11.80
CA ALA A 150 22.32 11.48 11.59
C ALA A 150 21.31 12.63 11.67
N MET A 151 21.43 13.53 12.65
CA MET A 151 20.59 14.74 12.74
C MET A 151 20.75 15.63 11.51
N LYS A 152 21.99 15.90 11.07
CA LYS A 152 22.25 16.69 9.85
C LYS A 152 21.66 16.05 8.58
N PHE A 153 21.64 14.71 8.51
CA PHE A 153 21.03 14.00 7.39
C PHE A 153 19.50 14.10 7.41
N ILE A 154 18.88 13.98 8.59
CA ILE A 154 17.44 14.22 8.76
C ILE A 154 17.11 15.65 8.31
N ASP A 155 17.85 16.66 8.76
CA ASP A 155 17.65 18.05 8.34
C ASP A 155 17.80 18.21 6.82
N PHE A 156 18.80 17.56 6.21
CA PHE A 156 19.04 17.62 4.77
C PHE A 156 17.86 17.04 3.97
N ILE A 157 17.37 15.85 4.32
CA ILE A 157 16.23 15.20 3.65
C ILE A 157 14.96 16.05 3.75
N HIS A 158 14.79 16.81 4.84
CA HIS A 158 13.61 17.65 5.07
C HIS A 158 13.69 19.03 4.42
N LYS A 159 14.79 19.39 3.75
CA LYS A 159 14.82 20.61 2.94
C LYS A 159 13.77 20.50 1.82
N PRO A 160 12.90 21.50 1.60
CA PRO A 160 11.80 21.40 0.64
C PRO A 160 12.24 20.95 -0.76
N GLU A 161 13.37 21.45 -1.25
CA GLU A 161 13.94 21.09 -2.56
C GLU A 161 14.44 19.64 -2.63
N ILE A 162 15.04 19.13 -1.55
CA ILE A 162 15.53 17.75 -1.47
C ILE A 162 14.34 16.79 -1.31
N TYR A 163 13.36 17.15 -0.50
CA TYR A 163 12.14 16.37 -0.33
C TYR A 163 11.33 16.30 -1.63
N ALA A 164 11.28 17.39 -2.41
CA ALA A 164 10.66 17.39 -3.73
C ALA A 164 11.38 16.46 -4.72
N GLU A 165 12.72 16.47 -4.73
CA GLU A 165 13.52 15.53 -5.54
C GLU A 165 13.26 14.07 -5.14
N PHE A 166 13.22 13.79 -3.84
CA PHE A 166 12.82 12.48 -3.32
C PHE A 166 11.43 12.08 -3.81
N CYS A 167 10.43 12.96 -3.68
CA CYS A 167 9.08 12.67 -4.15
C CYS A 167 9.01 12.46 -5.66
N ASP A 168 9.73 13.26 -6.45
CA ASP A 168 9.78 13.14 -7.92
C ASP A 168 10.41 11.82 -8.36
N ALA A 169 11.42 11.31 -7.64
CA ALA A 169 12.08 10.04 -7.94
C ALA A 169 11.12 8.83 -7.86
N PHE A 170 10.07 8.91 -7.04
CA PHE A 170 9.10 7.84 -6.82
C PHE A 170 7.68 8.19 -7.28
N GLY A 171 7.46 9.37 -7.85
CA GLY A 171 6.12 9.85 -8.22
C GLY A 171 5.19 10.02 -7.01
N PHE A 172 5.73 10.31 -5.83
CA PHE A 172 4.98 10.48 -4.58
C PHE A 172 4.36 11.86 -4.46
N PRO A 173 3.13 11.99 -3.91
CA PRO A 173 2.69 13.27 -3.38
C PRO A 173 3.56 13.70 -2.18
N ALA A 174 3.83 14.98 -2.01
CA ALA A 174 4.61 15.47 -0.87
C ALA A 174 3.74 15.51 0.41
N THR A 175 3.72 14.39 1.15
CA THR A 175 2.85 14.16 2.31
C THR A 175 3.48 14.55 3.64
N ALA A 176 4.79 14.37 3.84
CA ALA A 176 5.46 14.73 5.09
C ALA A 176 6.08 16.16 5.08
N ASN A 177 6.18 16.80 3.92
CA ASN A 177 6.66 18.17 3.78
C ASN A 177 5.82 18.96 2.78
N SER A 178 4.87 19.75 3.28
CA SER A 178 3.95 20.51 2.42
C SER A 178 4.64 21.60 1.60
N ALA A 179 5.78 22.14 2.06
CA ALA A 179 6.53 23.15 1.30
C ALA A 179 7.15 22.58 0.03
N ALA A 180 7.41 21.26 -0.02
CA ALA A 180 7.94 20.58 -1.21
C ALA A 180 6.93 20.49 -2.35
N ARG A 181 5.62 20.58 -2.07
CA ARG A 181 4.55 20.45 -3.09
C ARG A 181 4.71 21.43 -4.25
N ALA A 182 5.11 22.68 -3.95
CA ALA A 182 5.32 23.71 -4.96
C ALA A 182 6.62 23.56 -5.76
N LEU A 183 7.52 22.66 -5.33
CA LEU A 183 8.85 22.48 -5.90
C LEU A 183 8.99 21.21 -6.74
N LYS A 184 8.02 20.30 -6.60
CA LYS A 184 7.92 19.08 -7.42
C LYS A 184 7.77 19.39 -8.90
N LYS A 185 8.37 18.53 -9.73
CA LYS A 185 8.38 18.64 -11.20
C LYS A 185 7.87 17.38 -11.88
N GLY A 186 7.91 16.24 -11.21
CA GLY A 186 7.50 14.95 -11.70
C GLY A 186 5.99 14.70 -11.53
N PRO A 187 5.47 13.64 -12.17
CA PRO A 187 4.08 13.24 -11.99
C PRO A 187 3.83 12.75 -10.56
N GLU A 188 2.56 12.76 -10.17
CA GLU A 188 2.06 12.06 -9.00
C GLU A 188 1.27 10.85 -9.45
N PHE A 189 1.63 9.66 -8.95
CA PHE A 189 0.89 8.44 -9.30
C PHE A 189 -0.47 8.37 -8.58
N TYR A 190 -0.65 9.15 -7.51
CA TYR A 190 -1.92 9.41 -6.83
C TYR A 190 -1.84 10.74 -6.06
N SER A 191 -2.99 11.32 -5.74
CA SER A 191 -3.06 12.59 -4.99
C SER A 191 -2.94 12.38 -3.48
N ALA A 192 -2.42 13.38 -2.75
CA ALA A 192 -2.39 13.34 -1.29
C ALA A 192 -3.80 13.18 -0.68
N GLU A 193 -4.81 13.76 -1.32
CA GLU A 193 -6.22 13.71 -0.92
C GLU A 193 -6.79 12.27 -0.99
N SER A 194 -6.21 11.41 -1.83
CA SER A 194 -6.59 9.99 -1.93
C SER A 194 -6.29 9.21 -0.64
N LEU A 195 -5.48 9.75 0.27
CA LEU A 195 -5.21 9.15 1.59
C LEU A 195 -6.27 9.50 2.64
N ALA A 196 -7.18 10.45 2.37
CA ALA A 196 -8.19 10.88 3.33
C ALA A 196 -9.10 9.75 3.88
N PRO A 197 -9.53 8.75 3.09
CA PRO A 197 -10.30 7.62 3.62
C PRO A 197 -9.44 6.56 4.32
N CYS A 198 -8.10 6.64 4.22
CA CYS A 198 -7.21 5.65 4.82
C CYS A 198 -7.04 5.84 6.32
N GLU A 199 -6.77 4.74 7.02
CA GLU A 199 -6.40 4.76 8.43
C GLU A 199 -4.92 4.39 8.58
N LEU A 200 -4.18 5.15 9.38
CA LEU A 200 -2.77 4.84 9.67
C LEU A 200 -2.67 3.51 10.41
N LYS A 201 -1.88 2.56 9.87
CA LYS A 201 -1.50 1.33 10.58
C LYS A 201 -0.79 1.69 11.88
N LYS A 202 -1.34 1.23 12.99
CA LYS A 202 -0.78 1.36 14.34
C LYS A 202 -0.29 0.01 14.84
N ASP A 203 0.55 0.07 15.86
CA ASP A 203 0.85 -1.10 16.68
C ASP A 203 -0.44 -1.57 17.39
N VAL A 204 -0.79 -2.83 17.16
CA VAL A 204 -1.97 -3.48 17.77
C VAL A 204 -1.59 -4.24 19.05
N GLY A 205 -0.31 -4.19 19.45
CA GLY A 205 0.20 -4.79 20.67
C GLY A 205 -0.06 -6.28 20.73
N VAL A 206 -0.59 -6.76 21.86
CA VAL A 206 -0.87 -8.19 22.08
C VAL A 206 -1.88 -8.78 21.08
N ALA A 207 -2.69 -7.94 20.42
CA ALA A 207 -3.62 -8.41 19.40
C ALA A 207 -2.91 -8.84 18.11
N LEU A 208 -1.61 -8.56 17.93
CA LEU A 208 -0.82 -9.00 16.79
C LEU A 208 -0.89 -10.51 16.58
N GLU A 209 -0.91 -11.30 17.66
CA GLU A 209 -1.03 -12.76 17.59
C GLU A 209 -2.33 -13.22 16.94
N LYS A 210 -3.42 -12.44 17.08
CA LYS A 210 -4.71 -12.73 16.44
C LYS A 210 -4.61 -12.55 14.92
N TYR A 211 -3.94 -11.47 14.49
CA TYR A 211 -3.67 -11.23 13.08
C TYR A 211 -2.74 -12.32 12.52
N ASN A 212 -1.68 -12.68 13.24
CA ASN A 212 -0.75 -13.75 12.85
C ASN A 212 -1.51 -15.07 12.63
N ALA A 213 -2.35 -15.48 13.59
CA ALA A 213 -3.15 -16.69 13.46
C ALA A 213 -4.08 -16.65 12.24
N ALA A 214 -4.83 -15.55 12.07
CA ALA A 214 -5.73 -15.37 10.93
C ALA A 214 -4.99 -15.40 9.58
N TRP A 215 -3.84 -14.72 9.49
CA TRP A 215 -3.03 -14.67 8.28
C TRP A 215 -2.42 -16.02 7.93
N GLN A 216 -1.93 -16.76 8.93
CA GLN A 216 -1.45 -18.13 8.71
C GLN A 216 -2.56 -19.00 8.15
N GLU A 217 -3.76 -18.99 8.73
CA GLU A 217 -4.91 -19.72 8.18
C GLU A 217 -5.22 -19.33 6.72
N ILE A 218 -5.16 -18.03 6.39
CA ILE A 218 -5.32 -17.56 5.01
C ILE A 218 -4.24 -18.16 4.10
N LYS A 219 -2.98 -18.21 4.54
CA LYS A 219 -1.88 -18.72 3.71
C LYS A 219 -1.93 -20.23 3.51
N VAL A 220 -2.23 -21.02 4.55
CA VAL A 220 -2.26 -22.50 4.46
C VAL A 220 -3.60 -23.11 4.06
N GLY A 221 -4.71 -22.37 4.14
CA GLY A 221 -6.03 -22.82 3.65
C GLY A 221 -6.61 -24.01 4.41
N LYS A 222 -6.76 -23.88 5.73
CA LYS A 222 -7.54 -24.83 6.54
C LYS A 222 -8.97 -24.35 6.75
#